data_AF-I9TFT1-F1
#
_entry.id   AF-I9TFT1-F1
#
_cell.length_a   1.000
_cell.length_b   1.000
_cell.length_c   1.000
_cell.angle_alpha   90.00
_cell.angle_beta   90.00
_cell.angle_gamma   90.00
#
_symmetry.space_group_name_H-M   'P 1'
#
loop_
_entity.id
_entity.type
_entity.pdbx_description
1 polymer ?
#
loop_
_entity_poly.entity_id
_entity_poly.type
_entity_poly.pdbx_seq_one_letter_code
_entity_poly.pdbx_strand_id
1 'polypeptide(L)'
;MEKEYVMQVAQIIKEQLVALTPMTVLMSWSIEEFAATLYRDLPALRIKVNGRLHAGYVIVVLNGSDYYEVYLVKGMDVECVNNEVCFDELGGVIDRAIESGTDKAKYDKFCEQERQNLYVTVVTV
;
A
#
# COMPACT_ATOMS: atom_id res chain seq x y z
N MET A 1 -18.38 -12.97 10.75
CA MET A 1 -17.23 -12.58 11.59
C MET A 1 -17.64 -11.40 12.46
N GLU A 2 -17.21 -11.35 13.72
CA GLU A 2 -17.56 -10.23 14.61
C GLU A 2 -16.89 -8.92 14.17
N LYS A 3 -17.64 -7.82 14.17
CA LYS A 3 -17.16 -6.50 13.72
C LYS A 3 -15.92 -6.05 14.50
N GLU A 4 -15.91 -6.30 15.81
CA GLU A 4 -14.81 -5.92 16.68
C GLU A 4 -13.50 -6.63 16.31
N TYR A 5 -13.58 -7.94 16.02
CA TYR A 5 -12.43 -8.70 15.55
C TYR A 5 -11.88 -8.16 14.21
N VAL A 6 -12.75 -7.84 13.25
CA VAL A 6 -12.33 -7.25 11.97
C VAL A 6 -11.62 -5.91 12.17
N MET A 7 -12.15 -5.06 13.07
CA MET A 7 -11.52 -3.78 13.40
C MET A 7 -10.15 -3.97 14.08
N GLN A 8 -10.04 -4.91 15.03
CA GLN A 8 -8.80 -5.21 15.72
C GLN A 8 -7.72 -5.71 14.75
N VAL A 9 -8.05 -6.66 13.87
CA VAL A 9 -7.10 -7.17 12.87
C VAL A 9 -6.67 -6.07 11.91
N ALA A 10 -7.59 -5.28 11.36
CA ALA A 10 -7.24 -4.19 10.46
C ALA A 10 -6.33 -3.15 11.14
N GLN A 11 -6.56 -2.88 12.42
CA GLN A 11 -5.72 -1.98 13.22
C GLN A 11 -4.30 -2.55 13.41
N ILE A 12 -4.17 -3.84 13.73
CA ILE A 12 -2.86 -4.52 13.85
C ILE A 12 -2.09 -4.46 12.53
N ILE A 13 -2.76 -4.77 11.41
CA ILE A 13 -2.14 -4.69 10.06
C ILE A 13 -1.61 -3.28 9.81
N LYS A 14 -2.43 -2.25 10.12
CA LYS A 14 -2.05 -0.85 9.93
C LYS A 14 -0.84 -0.49 10.80
N GLU A 15 -0.83 -0.89 12.06
CA GLU A 15 0.26 -0.60 12.98
C GLU A 15 1.56 -1.25 12.53
N GLN A 16 1.53 -2.53 12.15
CA GLN A 16 2.70 -3.23 11.61
C GLN A 16 3.21 -2.57 10.32
N LEU A 17 2.32 -2.26 9.38
CA LEU A 17 2.67 -1.59 8.14
C LEU A 17 3.33 -0.24 8.38
N VAL A 18 2.72 0.61 9.22
CA VAL A 18 3.22 1.97 9.48
C VAL A 18 4.50 1.95 10.31
N ALA A 19 4.64 1.04 11.27
CA ALA A 19 5.81 0.96 12.13
C ALA A 19 7.06 0.42 11.41
N LEU A 20 6.88 -0.48 10.45
CA LEU A 20 7.99 -1.18 9.77
C LEU A 20 8.31 -0.63 8.38
N THR A 21 7.50 0.30 7.87
CA THR A 21 7.75 0.97 6.59
C THR A 21 8.34 2.36 6.82
N PRO A 22 9.45 2.73 6.16
CA PRO A 22 10.00 4.08 6.26
C PRO A 22 8.96 5.15 5.92
N MET A 23 8.90 6.22 6.71
CA MET A 23 7.91 7.29 6.53
C MET A 23 7.96 7.90 5.13
N THR A 24 9.15 8.04 4.54
CA THR A 24 9.32 8.55 3.18
C THR A 24 8.64 7.67 2.11
N VAL A 25 8.59 6.36 2.33
CA VAL A 25 7.90 5.40 1.46
C VAL A 25 6.39 5.48 1.66
N LEU A 26 5.90 5.56 2.90
CA LEU A 26 4.47 5.74 3.16
C LEU A 26 3.93 7.04 2.55
N MET A 27 4.73 8.12 2.61
CA MET A 27 4.35 9.42 2.04
C MET A 27 4.33 9.41 0.51
N SER A 28 5.16 8.61 -0.16
CA SER A 28 5.13 8.52 -1.63
C SER A 28 3.88 7.82 -2.17
N TRP A 29 3.19 7.02 -1.35
CA TRP A 29 1.97 6.30 -1.77
C TRP A 29 0.72 7.18 -1.88
N SER A 30 0.78 8.45 -1.43
CA SER A 30 -0.36 9.38 -1.40
C SER A 30 -1.60 8.73 -0.76
N ILE A 31 -1.44 8.23 0.47
CA ILE A 31 -2.52 7.52 1.17
C ILE A 31 -3.66 8.50 1.51
N GLU A 32 -4.88 8.15 1.09
CA GLU A 32 -6.07 8.96 1.30
C GLU A 32 -6.95 8.43 2.45
N GLU A 33 -7.01 7.11 2.62
CA GLU A 33 -7.92 6.46 3.58
C GLU A 33 -7.35 5.12 4.07
N PHE A 34 -7.58 4.83 5.36
CA PHE A 34 -7.53 3.48 5.91
C PHE A 34 -8.93 3.06 6.38
N ALA A 35 -9.36 1.85 6.05
CA ALA A 35 -10.63 1.30 6.49
C ALA A 35 -10.52 -0.19 6.83
N ALA A 36 -11.15 -0.62 7.92
CA ALA A 36 -11.35 -2.04 8.20
C ALA A 36 -12.41 -2.61 7.24
N THR A 37 -12.15 -3.80 6.69
CA THR A 37 -13.08 -4.44 5.75
C THR A 37 -13.04 -5.96 5.84
N LEU A 38 -13.97 -6.61 5.15
CA LEU A 38 -13.93 -8.03 4.87
C LEU A 38 -13.58 -8.22 3.39
N TYR A 39 -12.65 -9.14 3.12
CA TYR A 39 -12.33 -9.56 1.77
C TYR A 39 -12.41 -11.08 1.71
N ARG A 40 -13.34 -11.60 0.89
CA ARG A 40 -13.64 -13.06 0.82
C ARG A 40 -13.87 -13.66 2.22
N ASP A 41 -14.68 -12.98 3.02
CA ASP A 41 -15.02 -13.34 4.41
C ASP A 41 -13.85 -13.36 5.42
N LEU A 42 -12.68 -12.87 5.04
CA LEU A 42 -11.51 -12.70 5.92
C LEU A 42 -11.31 -11.24 6.35
N PRO A 43 -10.76 -10.98 7.55
CA PRO A 43 -10.53 -9.63 8.04
C PRO A 43 -9.38 -8.98 7.28
N ALA A 44 -9.56 -7.73 6.89
CA ALA A 44 -8.60 -7.02 6.06
C ALA A 44 -8.51 -5.53 6.38
N LEU A 45 -7.35 -4.95 6.10
CA LEU A 45 -7.15 -3.52 5.99
C LEU A 45 -7.29 -3.11 4.52
N ARG A 46 -8.16 -2.15 4.24
CA ARG A 46 -8.22 -1.46 2.95
C ARG A 46 -7.50 -0.11 3.06
N ILE A 47 -6.64 0.16 2.09
CA ILE A 47 -5.89 1.39 1.97
C ILE A 47 -6.23 2.03 0.63
N LYS A 48 -6.69 3.28 0.62
CA LYS A 48 -6.85 4.04 -0.62
C LYS A 48 -5.55 4.77 -0.92
N VAL A 49 -4.97 4.54 -2.09
CA VAL A 49 -3.67 5.06 -2.50
C VAL A 49 -3.76 5.71 -3.88
N ASN A 50 -2.84 6.65 -4.13
CA ASN A 50 -2.64 7.27 -5.42
C ASN A 50 -1.15 7.24 -5.78
N GLY A 51 -0.60 6.02 -5.84
CA GLY A 51 0.80 5.79 -6.19
C GLY A 51 1.04 5.86 -7.69
N ARG A 52 2.31 5.98 -8.07
CA ARG A 52 2.77 6.11 -9.46
C ARG A 52 2.35 4.95 -10.37
N LEU A 53 2.35 3.73 -9.85
CA LEU A 53 2.00 2.51 -10.61
C LEU A 53 0.55 2.08 -10.39
N HIS A 54 -0.02 2.40 -9.22
CA HIS A 54 -1.40 2.03 -8.88
C HIS A 54 -2.13 3.15 -8.13
N ALA A 55 -3.26 3.56 -8.70
CA ALA A 55 -4.22 4.46 -8.08
C ALA A 55 -5.55 3.70 -7.91
N GLY A 56 -5.93 3.48 -6.65
CA GLY A 56 -7.04 2.59 -6.29
C GLY A 56 -6.93 2.12 -4.85
N TYR A 57 -7.36 0.89 -4.59
CA TYR A 57 -7.26 0.29 -3.27
C TYR A 57 -6.17 -0.76 -3.21
N VAL A 58 -5.50 -0.83 -2.07
CA VAL A 58 -4.70 -1.99 -1.62
C VAL A 58 -5.51 -2.68 -0.53
N ILE A 59 -5.70 -3.99 -0.65
CA ILE A 59 -6.34 -4.81 0.38
C ILE A 59 -5.29 -5.74 0.98
N VAL A 60 -5.05 -5.62 2.27
CA VAL A 60 -4.16 -6.48 3.04
C VAL A 60 -5.01 -7.38 3.93
N VAL A 61 -5.01 -8.67 3.65
CA VAL A 61 -5.89 -9.67 4.29
C VAL A 61 -5.07 -10.55 5.21
N LEU A 62 -5.49 -10.74 6.46
CA LEU A 62 -4.90 -11.77 7.32
C LEU A 62 -5.45 -13.14 6.92
N ASN A 63 -4.59 -14.03 6.43
CA ASN A 63 -4.99 -15.37 6.04
C ASN A 63 -5.02 -16.33 7.23
N GLY A 64 -5.54 -17.54 7.01
CA GLY A 64 -5.68 -18.56 8.06
C GLY A 64 -4.37 -19.21 8.53
N SER A 65 -3.21 -18.76 8.02
CA SER A 65 -1.88 -19.33 8.28
C SER A 65 -0.89 -18.31 8.82
N ASP A 66 -1.38 -17.20 9.38
CA ASP A 66 -0.56 -16.11 9.99
C ASP A 66 0.31 -15.34 8.97
N TYR A 67 -0.05 -15.39 7.69
CA TYR A 67 0.53 -14.56 6.63
C TYR A 67 -0.49 -13.55 6.12
N TYR A 68 0.01 -12.51 5.44
CA TYR A 68 -0.83 -11.56 4.73
C TYR A 68 -0.92 -11.88 3.24
N GLU A 69 -2.12 -11.66 2.69
CA GLU A 69 -2.34 -11.57 1.25
C GLU A 69 -2.49 -10.09 0.86
N VAL A 70 -1.88 -9.68 -0.24
CA VAL A 70 -1.92 -8.30 -0.75
C VAL A 70 -2.57 -8.29 -2.12
N TYR A 71 -3.63 -7.50 -2.26
CA TYR A 71 -4.37 -7.32 -3.49
C TYR A 71 -4.39 -5.86 -3.93
N LEU A 72 -4.29 -5.62 -5.24
CA LEU A 72 -4.58 -4.33 -5.86
C LEU A 72 -5.99 -4.38 -6.45
N VAL A 73 -6.79 -3.34 -6.18
CA VAL A 73 -8.15 -3.22 -6.71
C VAL A 73 -8.30 -1.88 -7.40
N LYS A 74 -8.70 -1.90 -8.68
CA LYS A 74 -8.99 -0.72 -9.50
C LYS A 74 -10.28 -0.92 -10.29
N GLY A 75 -11.36 -0.29 -9.86
CA GLY A 75 -12.68 -0.53 -10.46
C GLY A 75 -13.11 -1.97 -10.23
N MET A 76 -13.29 -2.73 -11.32
CA MET A 76 -13.62 -4.17 -11.27
C MET A 76 -12.37 -5.07 -11.32
N ASP A 77 -11.20 -4.51 -11.63
CA ASP A 77 -9.97 -5.27 -11.76
C ASP A 77 -9.38 -5.56 -10.38
N VAL A 78 -9.00 -6.81 -10.17
CA VAL A 78 -8.39 -7.30 -8.94
C VAL A 78 -7.15 -8.12 -9.30
N GLU A 79 -6.01 -7.73 -8.76
CA GLU A 79 -4.74 -8.43 -8.90
C GLU A 79 -4.27 -8.93 -7.53
N CYS A 80 -3.87 -10.20 -7.46
CA CYS A 80 -3.16 -10.74 -6.29
C CYS A 80 -1.66 -10.50 -6.47
N VAL A 81 -1.08 -9.65 -5.64
CA VAL A 81 0.36 -9.32 -5.68
C VAL A 81 1.18 -10.44 -5.07
N ASN A 82 0.78 -10.88 -3.88
CA ASN A 82 1.39 -11.98 -3.14
C ASN A 82 0.38 -12.49 -2.09
N ASN A 83 0.29 -13.79 -1.90
CA ASN A 83 -0.60 -14.47 -0.95
C ASN A 83 0.11 -14.94 0.34
N GLU A 84 1.44 -14.80 0.42
CA GLU A 84 2.26 -15.18 1.57
C GLU A 84 3.26 -14.06 1.86
N VAL A 85 2.84 -13.07 2.66
CA VAL A 85 3.65 -11.91 3.03
C VAL A 85 3.81 -11.86 4.55
N CYS A 86 5.05 -11.80 5.03
CA CYS A 86 5.31 -11.57 6.45
C CYS A 86 5.04 -10.11 6.84
N PHE A 87 4.75 -9.86 8.11
CA PHE A 87 4.41 -8.52 8.61
C PHE A 87 5.50 -7.46 8.34
N ASP A 88 6.76 -7.86 8.30
CA ASP A 88 7.93 -7.02 8.02
C ASP A 88 8.22 -6.83 6.52
N GLU A 89 7.58 -7.62 5.66
CA GLU A 89 7.72 -7.53 4.20
C GLU A 89 6.63 -6.67 3.54
N LEU A 90 5.51 -6.42 4.25
CA LEU A 90 4.35 -5.68 3.75
C LEU A 90 4.71 -4.38 3.04
N GLY A 91 5.53 -3.55 3.70
CA GLY A 91 5.95 -2.26 3.17
C GLY A 91 6.64 -2.38 1.81
N GLY A 92 7.59 -3.31 1.70
CA GLY A 92 8.34 -3.53 0.46
C GLY A 92 7.51 -4.17 -0.66
N VAL A 93 6.60 -5.09 -0.31
CA VAL A 93 5.68 -5.71 -1.29
C VAL A 93 4.73 -4.67 -1.87
N ILE A 94 4.10 -3.87 -1.00
CA ILE A 94 3.17 -2.82 -1.43
C ILE A 94 3.91 -1.76 -2.22
N ASP A 95 5.05 -1.26 -1.72
CA ASP A 95 5.83 -0.20 -2.39
C ASP A 95 6.21 -0.58 -3.83
N ARG A 96 6.73 -1.79 -4.03
CA ARG A 96 7.08 -2.27 -5.38
C ARG A 96 5.86 -2.36 -6.29
N ALA A 97 4.72 -2.76 -5.74
CA ALA A 97 3.49 -2.91 -6.53
C ALA A 97 2.86 -1.57 -6.92
N ILE A 98 2.93 -0.55 -6.06
CA ILE A 98 2.16 0.69 -6.25
C ILE A 98 3.01 1.91 -6.60
N GLU A 99 4.32 1.90 -6.31
CA GLU A 99 5.16 3.10 -6.38
C GLU A 99 6.52 2.84 -7.04
N SER A 100 7.41 2.09 -6.39
CA SER A 100 8.81 1.96 -6.84
C SER A 100 8.99 1.04 -8.03
N GLY A 101 8.15 0.01 -8.18
CA GLY A 101 8.36 -1.02 -9.19
C GLY A 101 9.60 -1.87 -8.90
N THR A 102 9.98 -2.69 -9.88
CA THR A 102 11.17 -3.56 -9.80
C THR A 102 12.41 -2.98 -10.48
N ASP A 103 12.24 -1.91 -11.26
CA ASP A 103 13.31 -1.24 -11.99
C ASP A 103 13.73 0.05 -11.27
N LYS A 104 14.78 -0.08 -10.45
CA LYS A 104 15.33 1.03 -9.67
C LYS A 104 15.75 2.21 -10.54
N ALA A 105 16.34 1.97 -11.71
CA ALA A 105 16.82 3.05 -12.58
C ALA A 105 15.65 3.87 -13.15
N LYS A 106 14.53 3.22 -13.47
CA LYS A 106 13.30 3.94 -13.85
C LYS A 106 12.73 4.74 -12.69
N TYR A 107 12.69 4.17 -11.49
CA TYR A 107 12.17 4.88 -10.33
C TYR A 107 13.03 6.09 -9.95
N ASP A 108 14.36 5.95 -9.94
CA ASP A 108 15.27 7.05 -9.63
C ASP A 108 15.12 8.22 -10.63
N LYS A 109 14.95 7.91 -11.94
CA LYS A 109 14.68 8.92 -12.97
C LYS A 109 13.36 9.65 -12.75
N PHE A 110 12.30 8.92 -12.35
CA PHE A 110 11.02 9.53 -12.01
C PHE A 110 11.17 10.49 -10.83
N CYS A 111 11.82 10.06 -9.74
CA CYS A 111 12.04 10.90 -8.56
C CYS A 111 12.82 12.18 -8.88
N GLU A 112 13.82 12.10 -9.77
CA GLU A 112 14.56 13.29 -10.21
C GLU A 112 13.70 14.24 -11.04
N GLN A 113 12.83 13.71 -11.92
CA GLN A 113 11.89 14.54 -12.67
C GLN A 113 10.88 15.25 -11.76
N GLU A 114 10.30 14.54 -10.79
CA GLU A 114 9.37 15.13 -9.82
C GLU A 114 10.03 16.21 -8.98
N ARG A 115 11.29 15.99 -8.57
CA ARG A 115 12.09 17.00 -7.88
C ARG A 115 12.26 18.27 -8.73
N GLN A 116 12.57 18.12 -10.02
CA GLN A 116 12.71 19.27 -10.93
C GLN A 116 11.38 20.02 -11.11
N ASN A 117 10.25 19.30 -11.22
CA ASN A 117 8.92 19.89 -11.32
C ASN A 117 8.58 20.76 -10.09
N LEU A 118 8.96 20.30 -8.89
CA LEU A 118 8.80 21.06 -7.65
C LEU A 118 9.64 22.34 -7.65
N TYR A 119 10.90 22.27 -8.07
CA TYR A 119 11.76 23.46 -8.16
C TYR A 119 11.20 24.52 -9.12
N VAL A 120 10.71 24.11 -10.30
CA VAL A 120 10.09 25.04 -11.26
C VAL A 120 8.85 25.70 -10.64
N THR A 121 7.98 24.90 -10.02
CA THR A 121 6.74 25.39 -9.39
C THR A 121 7.02 26.43 -8.30
N VAL A 122 8.04 26.22 -7.46
CA VAL A 122 8.42 27.15 -6.38
C VAL A 122 9.01 28.46 -6.91
N VAL A 123 9.67 28.46 -8.07
CA VAL A 123 10.32 29.65 -8.64
C VAL A 123 9.34 30.51 -9.45
N THR A 124 8.24 29.93 -9.95
CA THR A 124 7.24 30.62 -10.78
C THR A 124 6.02 31.14 -10.04
N VAL A 125 5.91 30.92 -8.72
CA VAL A 125 4.82 31.39 -7.85
C VAL A 125 5.24 32.61 -7.05
#